data_AF-A0A1Y1RG99-F1
#
_entry.id   AF-A0A1Y1RG99-F1
#
_cell.length_a   1.000
_cell.length_b   1.000
_cell.length_c   1.000
_cell.angle_alpha   90.00
_cell.angle_beta   90.00
_cell.angle_gamma   90.00
#
_symmetry.space_group_name_H-M   'P 1'
#
loop_
_entity.id
_entity.type
_entity.pdbx_description
1 polymer ?
#
loop_
_entity_poly.entity_id
_entity_poly.type
_entity_poly.pdbx_seq_one_letter_code
_entity_poly.pdbx_strand_id
1 'polypeptide(L)'
;MSLRDRSEDWVLQKFLDLLENTLTAFELKKSDRTAILILSAILIIGQVVLFVRYQYNPFTRYDVYVESFDRSDRPTIESILETIEIQTASKEKIQASETEQVKRDSLPRVEINPGSSLININTASLIELQKLTRVGPKTAQRIVDYRSENGNFQRIEDIQKVKGIGPKTFEKMKDQITVK
;
A
#
# COMPACT_ATOMS: atom_id res chain seq x y z
N MET A 1 42.27 -9.07 14.94
CA MET A 1 41.60 -10.30 15.40
C MET A 1 40.35 -9.88 16.18
N SER A 2 39.18 -9.88 15.56
CA SER A 2 37.95 -9.29 16.11
C SER A 2 37.36 -10.19 17.21
N LEU A 3 37.09 -9.62 18.38
CA LEU A 3 36.51 -10.29 19.56
C LEU A 3 35.01 -10.62 19.44
N ARG A 4 34.44 -10.52 18.23
CA ARG A 4 33.00 -10.75 17.99
C ARG A 4 32.63 -12.20 17.65
N ASP A 5 33.62 -13.08 17.52
CA ASP A 5 33.42 -14.42 16.93
C ASP A 5 33.27 -15.55 17.96
N ARG A 6 33.61 -15.35 19.24
CA ARG A 6 33.72 -16.46 20.21
C ARG A 6 32.48 -16.69 21.08
N SER A 7 31.57 -15.71 21.19
CA SER A 7 30.42 -15.81 22.09
C SER A 7 29.23 -16.54 21.48
N GLU A 8 29.08 -16.53 20.15
CA GLU A 8 27.99 -17.25 19.48
C GLU A 8 28.30 -18.75 19.36
N ASP A 9 29.58 -19.11 19.21
CA ASP A 9 30.05 -20.50 19.15
C ASP A 9 29.75 -21.30 20.42
N TRP A 10 29.95 -20.71 21.61
CA TRP A 10 29.68 -21.39 22.87
C TRP A 10 28.18 -21.67 23.07
N VAL A 11 27.30 -20.76 22.63
CA VAL A 11 25.84 -20.94 22.74
C VAL A 11 25.39 -22.06 21.80
N LEU A 12 25.92 -22.07 20.57
CA LEU A 12 25.64 -23.12 19.60
C LEU A 12 26.16 -24.47 20.08
N GLN A 13 27.39 -24.54 20.61
CA GLN A 13 27.94 -25.77 21.19
C GLN A 13 27.09 -26.26 22.36
N LYS A 14 26.72 -25.38 23.30
CA LYS A 14 25.89 -25.75 24.45
C LYS A 14 24.51 -26.24 24.04
N PHE A 15 23.92 -25.65 23.00
CA PHE A 15 22.65 -26.10 22.44
C PHE A 15 22.79 -27.45 21.73
N LEU A 16 23.85 -27.65 20.95
CA LEU A 16 24.16 -28.91 20.28
C LEU A 16 24.36 -30.04 21.30
N ASP A 17 25.11 -29.79 22.37
CA ASP A 17 25.31 -30.75 23.46
C ASP A 17 23.99 -31.11 24.15
N LEU A 18 23.10 -30.13 24.34
CA LEU A 18 21.78 -30.35 24.94
C LEU A 18 20.89 -31.20 24.01
N LEU A 19 20.90 -30.92 22.71
CA LEU A 19 20.20 -31.71 21.71
C LEU A 19 20.75 -33.13 21.61
N GLU A 20 22.08 -33.30 21.62
CA GLU A 20 22.69 -34.63 21.60
C GLU A 20 22.36 -35.42 22.86
N ASN A 21 22.41 -34.81 24.04
CA ASN A 21 22.06 -35.47 25.29
C ASN A 21 20.57 -35.89 25.34
N THR A 22 19.66 -35.02 24.91
CA THR A 22 18.23 -35.34 24.84
C THR A 22 17.91 -36.41 23.81
N LEU A 23 18.56 -36.39 22.64
CA LEU A 23 18.44 -37.42 21.61
C LEU A 23 19.12 -38.74 21.99
N THR A 24 20.02 -38.72 22.99
CA THR A 24 20.65 -39.93 23.55
C THR A 24 19.77 -40.57 24.63
N ALA A 25 19.01 -39.76 25.36
CA ALA A 25 18.01 -40.25 26.33
C ALA A 25 16.84 -40.97 25.65
N PHE A 26 16.50 -40.59 24.43
CA PHE A 26 15.76 -41.44 23.50
C PHE A 26 16.73 -42.48 22.94
N GLU A 27 16.50 -43.78 23.09
CA GLU A 27 17.38 -44.87 22.59
C GLU A 27 17.43 -44.97 21.05
N LEU A 28 17.38 -43.85 20.34
CA LEU A 28 17.45 -43.77 18.89
C LEU A 28 18.85 -44.16 18.42
N LYS A 29 18.89 -44.96 17.35
CA LYS A 29 20.12 -45.40 16.68
C LYS A 29 20.90 -44.17 16.20
N LYS A 30 22.23 -44.25 16.23
CA LYS A 30 23.12 -43.12 15.86
C LYS A 30 22.84 -42.54 14.46
N SER A 31 22.38 -43.36 13.52
CA SER A 31 21.93 -42.95 12.17
C SER A 31 20.69 -42.06 12.17
N ASP A 32 19.79 -42.28 13.12
CA ASP A 32 18.47 -41.65 13.12
C ASP A 32 18.57 -40.24 13.73
N ARG A 33 19.53 -40.05 14.65
CA ARG A 33 19.86 -38.75 15.26
C ARG A 33 20.34 -37.74 14.23
N THR A 34 21.24 -38.13 13.33
CA THR A 34 21.72 -37.25 12.26
C THR A 34 20.62 -36.83 11.30
N ALA A 35 19.69 -37.74 10.99
CA ALA A 35 18.55 -37.43 10.14
C ALA A 35 17.60 -36.42 10.80
N ILE A 36 17.29 -36.60 12.10
CA ILE A 36 16.43 -35.67 12.86
C ILE A 36 17.06 -34.27 12.93
N LEU A 37 18.37 -34.18 13.17
CA LEU A 37 19.08 -32.89 13.22
C LEU A 37 19.01 -32.17 11.87
N ILE A 38 19.25 -32.86 10.76
CA ILE A 38 19.16 -32.28 9.41
C ILE A 38 17.74 -31.79 9.11
N LEU A 39 16.72 -32.60 9.42
CA LEU A 39 15.32 -32.22 9.23
C LEU A 39 14.93 -30.99 10.06
N SER A 40 15.39 -30.91 11.31
CA SER A 40 15.15 -29.74 12.17
C SER A 40 15.83 -28.48 11.61
N ALA A 41 17.06 -28.60 11.08
CA ALA A 41 17.77 -27.48 10.47
C ALA A 41 17.06 -26.98 9.20
N ILE A 42 16.58 -27.88 8.34
CA ILE A 42 15.78 -27.52 7.15
C ILE A 42 14.48 -26.83 7.56
N LEU A 43 13.80 -27.33 8.59
CA LEU A 43 12.58 -26.72 9.12
C LEU A 43 12.86 -25.30 9.63
N ILE A 44 13.93 -25.10 10.39
CA ILE A 44 14.34 -23.79 10.92
C ILE A 44 14.68 -22.83 9.76
N ILE A 45 15.46 -23.28 8.77
CA ILE A 45 15.77 -22.48 7.58
C ILE A 45 14.48 -22.09 6.84
N GLY A 46 13.55 -23.03 6.67
CA GLY A 46 12.24 -22.77 6.10
C GLY A 46 11.44 -21.72 6.89
N GLN A 47 11.42 -21.83 8.22
CA GLN A 47 10.79 -20.86 9.13
C GLN A 47 11.46 -19.48 9.02
N VAL A 48 12.78 -19.41 8.93
CA VAL A 48 13.53 -18.14 8.76
C VAL A 48 13.21 -17.52 7.40
N VAL A 49 13.17 -18.29 6.31
CA VAL A 49 12.79 -17.78 4.98
C VAL A 49 11.33 -17.29 4.98
N LEU A 50 10.41 -18.01 5.62
CA LEU A 50 9.03 -17.59 5.78
C LEU A 50 8.89 -16.34 6.64
N PHE A 51 9.67 -16.24 7.72
CA PHE A 51 9.70 -15.09 8.62
C PHE A 51 10.27 -13.85 7.94
N VAL A 52 11.40 -13.98 7.23
CA VAL A 52 11.96 -12.90 6.41
C VAL A 52 10.96 -12.50 5.33
N ARG A 53 10.31 -13.46 4.66
CA ARG A 53 9.23 -13.16 3.72
C ARG A 53 8.09 -12.43 4.41
N TYR A 54 7.68 -12.82 5.62
CA TYR A 54 6.61 -12.15 6.34
C TYR A 54 6.98 -10.70 6.71
N GLN A 55 8.19 -10.49 7.23
CA GLN A 55 8.65 -9.16 7.68
C GLN A 55 9.02 -8.22 6.52
N TYR A 56 9.51 -8.75 5.39
CA TYR A 56 9.98 -7.96 4.24
C TYR A 56 9.02 -7.99 3.04
N ASN A 57 7.87 -8.66 3.13
CA ASN A 57 6.83 -8.58 2.10
C ASN A 57 5.78 -7.54 2.51
N PRO A 58 5.77 -6.33 1.92
CA PRO A 58 4.83 -5.26 2.26
C PRO A 58 3.38 -5.55 1.80
N PHE A 59 3.03 -6.83 1.57
CA PHE A 59 1.79 -7.25 0.93
C PHE A 59 0.64 -7.57 1.90
N THR A 60 0.84 -7.46 3.21
CA THR A 60 -0.23 -7.66 4.20
C THR A 60 -1.01 -6.38 4.52
N ARG A 61 -0.63 -5.22 3.98
CA ARG A 61 -1.39 -3.97 4.17
C ARG A 61 -2.49 -3.81 3.11
N TYR A 62 -3.42 -4.75 3.12
CA TYR A 62 -4.70 -4.67 2.40
C TYR A 62 -5.87 -4.39 3.38
N ASP A 63 -5.57 -4.13 4.65
CA ASP A 63 -6.53 -3.94 5.74
C ASP A 63 -6.87 -2.47 6.04
N VAL A 64 -6.26 -1.49 5.35
CA VAL A 64 -6.52 -0.06 5.58
C VAL A 64 -7.22 0.61 4.39
N TYR A 65 -8.22 -0.05 3.80
CA TYR A 65 -8.97 0.51 2.65
C TYR A 65 -10.51 0.40 2.75
N VAL A 66 -11.10 0.30 3.94
CA VAL A 66 -12.57 0.28 4.05
C VAL A 66 -13.21 1.11 5.18
N GLU A 67 -12.45 1.76 6.06
CA GLU A 67 -13.06 2.50 7.20
C GLU A 67 -13.24 4.01 7.01
N SER A 68 -12.77 4.59 5.91
CA SER A 68 -13.00 6.02 5.64
C SER A 68 -13.91 6.30 4.45
N PHE A 69 -14.68 5.32 3.99
CA PHE A 69 -15.83 5.63 3.15
C PHE A 69 -16.90 6.22 4.08
N ASP A 70 -16.89 7.54 4.14
CA ASP A 70 -17.84 8.36 4.86
C ASP A 70 -19.27 7.89 4.54
N ARG A 71 -19.93 7.31 5.55
CA ARG A 71 -21.29 6.79 5.42
C ARG A 71 -22.32 7.92 5.30
N SER A 72 -21.89 9.18 5.48
CA SER A 72 -22.78 10.35 5.42
C SER A 72 -23.17 10.78 4.00
N ASP A 73 -22.48 10.29 2.96
CA ASP A 73 -22.78 10.64 1.56
C ASP A 73 -23.73 9.66 0.84
N ARG A 74 -24.16 8.56 1.48
CA ARG A 74 -25.22 7.72 0.90
C ARG A 74 -26.58 8.30 1.29
N PRO A 75 -27.40 8.78 0.34
CA PRO A 75 -28.78 9.09 0.64
C PRO A 75 -29.47 7.79 1.09
N THR A 76 -29.94 7.76 2.34
CA THR A 76 -30.76 6.66 2.86
C THR A 76 -32.00 6.54 1.98
N ILE A 77 -32.51 5.32 1.76
CA ILE A 77 -33.73 5.08 0.96
C ILE A 77 -34.87 6.00 1.42
N GLU A 78 -34.93 6.33 2.71
CA GLU A 78 -35.90 7.27 3.28
C GLU A 78 -35.81 8.70 2.71
N SER A 79 -34.60 9.25 2.51
CA SER A 79 -34.43 10.59 1.90
C SER A 79 -34.83 10.64 0.43
N ILE A 80 -34.68 9.51 -0.28
CA ILE A 80 -35.07 9.38 -1.69
C ILE A 80 -36.59 9.31 -1.80
N LEU A 81 -37.26 8.60 -0.88
CA LEU A 81 -38.72 8.51 -0.86
C LEU A 81 -39.37 9.85 -0.47
N GLU A 82 -38.77 10.60 0.46
CA GLU A 82 -39.20 11.96 0.80
C GLU A 82 -39.08 12.91 -0.40
N THR A 83 -38.01 12.78 -1.20
CA THR A 83 -37.81 13.57 -2.42
C THR A 83 -38.82 13.22 -3.53
N ILE A 84 -39.28 11.97 -3.60
CA ILE A 84 -40.24 11.51 -4.62
C ILE A 84 -41.69 11.89 -4.26
N GLU A 85 -42.06 11.89 -2.97
CA GLU A 85 -43.38 12.37 -2.53
C GLU A 85 -43.58 13.86 -2.82
N ILE A 86 -42.53 14.67 -2.65
CA ILE A 86 -42.60 16.11 -2.92
C ILE A 86 -42.71 16.40 -4.44
N GLN A 87 -42.06 15.60 -5.30
CA GLN A 87 -42.11 15.80 -6.76
C GLN A 87 -43.42 15.32 -7.42
N THR A 88 -44.17 14.43 -6.79
CA THR A 88 -45.46 13.97 -7.31
C THR A 88 -46.62 14.91 -6.93
N ALA A 89 -46.50 15.65 -5.82
CA ALA A 89 -47.51 16.61 -5.38
C ALA A 89 -47.53 17.94 -6.16
N SER A 90 -46.47 18.29 -6.90
CA SER A 90 -46.37 19.57 -7.63
C SER A 90 -46.46 19.44 -9.16
N LYS A 91 -46.94 18.30 -9.69
CA LYS A 91 -47.01 18.05 -11.14
C LYS A 91 -48.34 18.44 -11.81
N GLU A 92 -49.14 19.28 -11.14
CA GLU A 92 -50.22 20.05 -11.78
C GLU A 92 -49.92 21.54 -11.58
N LYS A 93 -49.89 22.31 -12.68
CA LYS A 93 -49.51 23.73 -12.77
C LYS A 93 -48.02 24.02 -12.51
N ILE A 94 -47.26 24.20 -13.60
CA ILE A 94 -46.92 25.53 -14.11
C ILE A 94 -46.29 25.32 -15.49
N GLN A 95 -47.09 25.61 -16.49
CA GLN A 95 -46.67 26.01 -17.81
C GLN A 95 -46.41 27.52 -17.79
N ALA A 96 -45.40 27.96 -18.54
CA ALA A 96 -45.09 29.33 -18.97
C ALA A 96 -43.92 30.07 -18.27
N SER A 97 -42.94 30.38 -19.12
CA SER A 97 -42.23 31.67 -19.31
C SER A 97 -41.33 32.28 -18.23
N GLU A 98 -40.07 32.46 -18.66
CA GLU A 98 -39.18 33.64 -18.52
C GLU A 98 -38.45 33.98 -17.20
N THR A 99 -37.12 33.84 -17.32
CA THR A 99 -36.07 34.86 -17.12
C THR A 99 -35.87 35.54 -15.76
N GLU A 100 -34.60 35.47 -15.33
CA GLU A 100 -33.81 36.47 -14.58
C GLU A 100 -33.43 36.19 -13.10
N GLN A 101 -32.10 36.31 -12.89
CA GLN A 101 -31.36 36.65 -11.66
C GLN A 101 -30.66 35.56 -10.83
N VAL A 102 -29.36 35.47 -11.15
CA VAL A 102 -28.20 35.07 -10.35
C VAL A 102 -28.32 35.38 -8.85
N LYS A 103 -28.12 34.34 -8.02
CA LYS A 103 -27.45 34.51 -6.71
C LYS A 103 -26.51 33.34 -6.46
N ARG A 104 -25.22 33.62 -6.61
CA ARG A 104 -24.11 32.79 -6.14
C ARG A 104 -24.23 32.64 -4.63
N ASP A 105 -24.21 31.40 -4.14
CA ASP A 105 -23.42 31.01 -2.97
C ASP A 105 -23.21 29.47 -2.97
N SER A 106 -21.99 29.11 -3.39
CA SER A 106 -21.12 28.09 -2.79
C SER A 106 -21.64 26.66 -2.63
N LEU A 107 -21.58 25.88 -3.72
CA LEU A 107 -21.21 24.46 -3.66
C LEU A 107 -19.91 24.31 -4.46
N PRO A 108 -18.90 23.55 -3.98
CA PRO A 108 -17.71 23.29 -4.78
C PRO A 108 -18.16 22.47 -5.98
N ARG A 109 -18.27 23.14 -7.14
CA ARG A 109 -18.41 22.46 -8.42
C ARG A 109 -17.12 21.67 -8.58
N VAL A 110 -17.19 20.36 -8.37
CA VAL A 110 -16.14 19.45 -8.83
C VAL A 110 -16.17 19.54 -10.35
N GLU A 111 -15.37 20.46 -10.89
CA GLU A 111 -15.09 20.53 -12.31
C GLU A 111 -14.33 19.26 -12.66
N ILE A 112 -15.06 18.25 -13.12
CA ILE A 112 -14.44 17.15 -13.85
C ILE A 112 -14.06 17.73 -15.21
N ASN A 113 -12.92 18.41 -15.26
CA ASN A 113 -12.29 18.85 -16.50
C ASN A 113 -11.81 17.58 -17.23
N PRO A 114 -12.40 17.20 -18.39
CA PRO A 114 -11.95 16.07 -19.18
C PRO A 114 -10.79 16.52 -20.08
N GLY A 115 -9.79 17.17 -19.48
CA GLY A 115 -8.54 17.55 -20.11
C GLY A 115 -7.41 16.95 -19.29
N SER A 116 -6.88 15.80 -19.74
CA SER A 116 -5.70 15.10 -19.22
C SER A 116 -5.18 15.60 -17.85
N SER A 117 -5.84 15.17 -16.77
CA SER A 117 -5.46 15.58 -15.42
C SER A 117 -4.11 14.97 -15.06
N LEU A 118 -3.04 15.75 -15.27
CA LEU A 118 -1.69 15.40 -14.82
C LEU A 118 -1.74 15.08 -13.32
N ILE A 119 -1.12 13.96 -12.96
CA ILE A 119 -1.10 13.45 -11.60
C ILE A 119 -0.01 14.19 -10.83
N ASN A 120 -0.40 14.92 -9.78
CA ASN A 120 0.56 15.62 -8.94
C ASN A 120 1.30 14.61 -8.04
N ILE A 121 2.61 14.44 -8.24
CA ILE A 121 3.40 13.42 -7.53
C ILE A 121 3.61 13.75 -6.04
N ASN A 122 3.44 15.02 -5.65
CA ASN A 122 3.54 15.46 -4.25
C ASN A 122 2.27 15.17 -3.44
N THR A 123 1.10 15.19 -4.09
CA THR A 123 -0.20 15.07 -3.39
C THR A 123 -0.98 13.82 -3.76
N ALA A 124 -0.64 13.15 -4.87
CA ALA A 124 -1.37 11.98 -5.33
C ALA A 124 -1.38 10.87 -4.29
N SER A 125 -2.52 10.20 -4.21
CA SER A 125 -2.71 8.97 -3.44
C SER A 125 -1.98 7.80 -4.09
N LEU A 126 -1.79 6.72 -3.32
CA LEU A 126 -1.15 5.50 -3.80
C LEU A 126 -1.89 4.91 -5.00
N ILE A 127 -3.23 4.98 -5.01
CA ILE A 127 -4.08 4.49 -6.12
C ILE A 127 -3.90 5.37 -7.36
N GLU A 128 -3.82 6.69 -7.20
CA GLU A 128 -3.59 7.59 -8.34
C GLU A 128 -2.20 7.39 -8.94
N LEU A 129 -1.17 7.25 -8.11
CA LEU A 129 0.19 6.97 -8.59
C LEU A 129 0.27 5.65 -9.39
N GLN A 130 -0.54 4.66 -9.06
CA GLN A 130 -0.62 3.40 -9.82
C GLN A 130 -1.26 3.55 -11.21
N LYS A 131 -1.98 4.64 -11.48
CA LYS A 131 -2.50 4.94 -12.82
C LYS A 131 -1.38 5.33 -13.79
N LEU A 132 -0.21 5.71 -13.27
CA LEU A 132 0.94 6.09 -14.09
C LEU A 132 1.51 4.89 -14.85
N THR A 133 1.86 5.14 -16.10
CA THR A 133 2.47 4.13 -16.95
C THR A 133 3.76 3.59 -16.30
N ARG A 134 3.85 2.25 -16.17
CA ARG A 134 4.99 1.53 -15.56
C ARG A 134 5.16 1.72 -14.05
N VAL A 135 4.16 2.28 -13.35
CA VAL A 135 4.15 2.40 -11.89
C VAL A 135 3.21 1.36 -11.29
N GLY A 136 3.79 0.34 -10.63
CA GLY A 136 3.02 -0.66 -9.87
C GLY A 136 2.95 -0.32 -8.38
N PRO A 137 2.28 -1.17 -7.56
CA PRO A 137 2.06 -0.91 -6.13
C PRO A 137 3.36 -0.63 -5.35
N LYS A 138 4.40 -1.43 -5.62
CA LYS A 138 5.72 -1.28 -4.98
C LYS A 138 6.41 0.03 -5.36
N THR A 139 6.25 0.48 -6.59
CA THR A 139 6.85 1.74 -7.07
C THR A 139 6.08 2.93 -6.53
N ALA A 140 4.73 2.86 -6.54
CA ALA A 140 3.87 3.88 -5.96
C ALA A 140 4.18 4.11 -4.47
N GLN A 141 4.32 3.03 -3.70
CA GLN A 141 4.71 3.12 -2.29
C GLN A 141 6.05 3.84 -2.12
N ARG A 142 7.06 3.50 -2.92
CA ARG A 142 8.38 4.16 -2.85
C ARG A 142 8.33 5.65 -3.20
N ILE A 143 7.41 6.10 -4.05
CA ILE A 143 7.22 7.52 -4.34
C ILE A 143 6.70 8.23 -3.07
N VAL A 144 5.73 7.61 -2.38
CA VAL A 144 5.17 8.14 -1.12
C VAL A 144 6.22 8.15 0.00
N ASP A 145 6.99 7.07 0.13
CA ASP A 145 8.07 6.96 1.11
C ASP A 145 9.13 8.03 0.84
N TYR A 146 9.56 8.18 -0.42
CA TYR A 146 10.55 9.17 -0.82
C TYR A 146 10.13 10.59 -0.43
N ARG A 147 8.88 11.00 -0.74
CA ARG A 147 8.43 12.36 -0.39
C ARG A 147 8.24 12.57 1.12
N SER A 148 8.02 11.49 1.86
CA SER A 148 7.92 11.54 3.33
C SER A 148 9.29 11.71 3.99
N GLU A 149 10.32 11.07 3.44
CA GLU A 149 11.69 11.11 3.97
C GLU A 149 12.51 12.31 3.48
N ASN A 150 12.36 12.67 2.20
CA ASN A 150 13.19 13.67 1.52
C ASN A 150 12.45 15.00 1.29
N GLY A 151 11.16 15.07 1.63
CA GLY A 151 10.28 16.18 1.30
C GLY A 151 9.76 16.14 -0.13
N ASN A 152 8.99 17.17 -0.50
CA ASN A 152 8.32 17.25 -1.80
C ASN A 152 9.31 17.26 -2.97
N PHE A 153 8.90 16.65 -4.09
CA PHE A 153 9.59 16.77 -5.36
C PHE A 153 9.47 18.21 -5.87
N GLN A 154 10.62 18.82 -6.17
CA GLN A 154 10.69 20.20 -6.68
C GLN A 154 10.48 20.24 -8.19
N ARG A 155 10.90 19.18 -8.88
CA ARG A 155 10.74 19.02 -10.32
C ARG A 155 10.21 17.64 -10.67
N ILE A 156 9.58 17.51 -11.83
CA ILE A 156 9.12 16.21 -12.32
C ILE A 156 10.29 15.23 -12.52
N GLU A 157 11.49 15.70 -12.84
CA GLU A 157 12.65 14.82 -13.05
C GLU A 157 13.17 14.21 -11.73
N ASP A 158 12.88 14.83 -10.58
CA ASP A 158 13.31 14.33 -9.28
C ASP A 158 12.69 12.97 -8.95
N ILE A 159 11.60 12.59 -9.60
CA ILE A 159 10.99 11.26 -9.47
C ILE A 159 11.96 10.13 -9.85
N GLN A 160 13.00 10.42 -10.65
CA GLN A 160 14.04 9.45 -11.02
C GLN A 160 14.95 9.07 -9.84
N LYS A 161 14.93 9.84 -8.74
CA LYS A 161 15.64 9.49 -7.50
C LYS A 161 14.96 8.33 -6.76
N VAL A 162 13.71 8.01 -7.11
CA VAL A 162 12.95 6.91 -6.52
C VAL A 162 13.43 5.56 -7.09
N LYS A 163 13.81 4.64 -6.21
CA LYS A 163 14.28 3.30 -6.59
C LYS A 163 13.27 2.55 -7.46
N GLY A 164 13.63 2.32 -8.73
CA GLY A 164 12.81 1.63 -9.73
C GLY A 164 12.23 2.53 -10.81
N ILE A 165 12.41 3.84 -10.70
CA ILE A 165 12.06 4.82 -11.74
C ILE A 165 13.35 5.28 -12.41
N GLY A 166 13.74 4.59 -13.47
CA GLY A 166 14.87 4.99 -14.30
C GLY A 166 14.45 5.94 -15.44
N PRO A 167 15.42 6.45 -16.23
CA PRO A 167 15.15 7.38 -17.33
C PRO A 167 14.15 6.81 -18.37
N LYS A 168 14.27 5.51 -18.69
CA LYS A 168 13.32 4.84 -19.61
C LYS A 168 11.89 4.81 -19.09
N THR A 169 11.70 4.74 -17.78
CA THR A 169 10.38 4.70 -17.15
C THR A 169 9.83 6.13 -17.06
N PHE A 170 10.67 7.10 -16.69
CA PHE A 170 10.34 8.52 -16.66
C PHE A 170 9.87 9.03 -18.02
N GLU A 171 10.60 8.75 -19.11
CA GLU A 171 10.23 9.17 -20.47
C GLU A 171 8.82 8.72 -20.88
N LYS A 172 8.35 7.56 -20.37
CA LYS A 172 7.02 7.02 -20.67
C LYS A 172 5.89 7.59 -19.80
N MET A 173 6.23 8.28 -18.71
CA MET A 173 5.24 8.83 -17.76
C MET A 173 5.32 10.35 -17.59
N LYS A 174 6.34 11.03 -18.13
CA LYS A 174 6.57 12.46 -17.93
C LYS A 174 5.36 13.32 -18.31
N ASP A 175 4.62 12.92 -19.33
CA ASP A 175 3.41 13.61 -19.82
C ASP A 175 2.15 13.29 -18.99
N GLN A 176 2.27 12.49 -17.94
CA GLN A 176 1.18 12.11 -17.02
C GLN A 176 1.37 12.69 -15.62
N ILE A 177 2.51 13.34 -15.34
CA ILE A 177 2.87 13.82 -14.00
C ILE A 177 3.05 15.34 -13.97
N THR A 178 2.85 15.92 -12.79
CA THR A 178 3.11 17.33 -12.50
C THR A 178 3.63 17.51 -11.08
N VAL A 179 4.27 18.65 -10.82
CA VAL A 179 4.60 19.14 -9.48
C VAL A 179 3.91 20.49 -9.32
N LYS A 180 3.23 20.70 -8.19
CA LYS A 180 2.68 21.98 -7.75
C LYS A 180 3.17 22.29 -6.35
#